data_AF-A0A662AAM9-F1
#
_entry.id   AF-A0A662AAM9-F1
#
_cell.length_a   1.000
_cell.length_b   1.000
_cell.length_c   1.000
_cell.angle_alpha   90.00
_cell.angle_beta   90.00
_cell.angle_gamma   90.00
#
_symmetry.space_group_name_H-M   'P 1'
#
loop_
_entity.id
_entity.type
_entity.pdbx_description
1 polymer ?
#
loop_
_entity_poly.entity_id
_entity_poly.type
_entity_poly.pdbx_seq_one_letter_code
_entity_poly.pdbx_strand_id
1 'polypeptide(L)'
;MEKTNIYFIKRDDEIKIGHSTDILRRLDELQIANAVSLRILYVIKDVEEAFEKHVHSVCNTFHIRGEWFEIGVLDHLLKHPYYKEAMIPYSINNA
;
A
#
# COMPACT_ATOMS: atom_id res chain seq x y z
N MET A 1 -13.59 3.66 16.28
CA MET A 1 -12.25 3.69 15.68
C MET A 1 -12.43 4.06 14.22
N GLU A 2 -11.62 4.97 13.69
CA GLU A 2 -11.79 5.45 12.32
C GLU A 2 -11.33 4.39 11.32
N LYS A 3 -12.08 4.30 10.21
CA LYS A 3 -11.82 3.35 9.12
C LYS A 3 -11.05 4.05 8.00
N THR A 4 -10.16 3.31 7.37
CA THR A 4 -9.33 3.78 6.25
C THR A 4 -9.04 2.64 5.29
N ASN A 5 -8.36 2.94 4.19
CA ASN A 5 -7.86 1.95 3.25
C ASN A 5 -6.34 1.94 3.29
N ILE A 6 -5.72 0.77 3.24
CA ILE A 6 -4.28 0.64 3.00
C ILE A 6 -4.03 0.49 1.51
N TYR A 7 -3.14 1.30 0.95
CA TYR A 7 -2.71 1.22 -0.44
C TYR A 7 -1.27 0.75 -0.57
N PHE A 8 -0.99 0.12 -1.70
CA PHE A 8 0.35 -0.34 -2.10
C PHE A 8 0.72 0.34 -3.41
N ILE A 9 1.57 1.36 -3.36
CA ILE A 9 2.01 2.12 -4.54
C ILE A 9 3.40 1.66 -4.97
N LYS A 10 3.56 1.33 -6.24
CA LYS A 10 4.86 1.05 -6.87
C LYS A 10 5.53 2.32 -7.35
N ARG A 11 6.82 2.46 -7.05
CA ARG A 11 7.76 3.38 -7.72
C ARG A 11 9.03 2.59 -8.03
N ASP A 12 9.36 2.41 -9.31
CA ASP A 12 10.49 1.58 -9.73
C ASP A 12 10.44 0.20 -9.03
N ASP A 13 11.46 -0.17 -8.26
CA ASP A 13 11.54 -1.44 -7.50
C ASP A 13 11.19 -1.30 -6.01
N GLU A 14 10.50 -0.22 -5.64
CA GLU A 14 10.03 0.03 -4.28
C GLU A 14 8.51 0.04 -4.19
N ILE A 15 8.00 -0.39 -3.05
CA ILE A 15 6.59 -0.35 -2.68
C ILE A 15 6.40 0.60 -1.51
N LYS A 16 5.54 1.59 -1.67
CA LYS A 16 5.03 2.42 -0.59
C LYS A 16 3.77 1.79 -0.02
N ILE A 17 3.75 1.59 1.31
CA ILE A 17 2.57 1.12 2.04
C ILE A 17 2.09 2.28 2.91
N GLY A 18 0.91 2.82 2.62
CA GLY A 18 0.31 3.89 3.41
C GLY A 18 -1.20 3.74 3.47
N HIS A 19 -1.87 4.67 4.16
CA HIS A 19 -3.32 4.66 4.26
C HIS A 19 -3.96 5.96 3.79
N SER A 20 -5.20 5.88 3.32
CA SER A 20 -6.03 7.03 2.96
C SER A 20 -7.50 6.64 2.83
N THR A 21 -8.40 7.54 3.19
CA THR A 21 -9.84 7.43 2.87
C THR A 21 -10.11 7.77 1.40
N ASP A 22 -9.26 8.59 0.77
CA ASP A 22 -9.28 8.93 -0.65
C ASP A 22 -7.91 8.60 -1.28
N ILE A 23 -7.82 7.41 -1.87
CA ILE A 23 -6.54 6.90 -2.41
C ILE A 23 -6.15 7.62 -3.69
N LEU A 24 -7.12 8.01 -4.52
CA LEU A 24 -6.85 8.69 -5.80
C LEU A 24 -6.27 10.07 -5.57
N ARG A 25 -6.92 10.87 -4.72
CA ARG A 25 -6.37 12.18 -4.33
C ARG A 25 -4.98 12.04 -3.72
N ARG A 26 -4.77 11.02 -2.86
CA ARG A 26 -3.48 10.79 -2.25
C ARG A 26 -2.40 10.41 -3.27
N LEU A 27 -2.75 9.62 -4.28
CA LEU A 27 -1.85 9.30 -5.40
C LEU A 27 -1.44 10.57 -6.16
N ASP A 28 -2.40 11.44 -6.48
CA ASP A 28 -2.14 12.70 -7.18
C ASP A 28 -1.20 13.62 -6.38
N GLU A 29 -1.46 13.79 -5.08
CA GLU A 29 -0.60 14.55 -4.17
C GLU A 29 0.82 13.99 -4.12
N LEU A 30 0.96 12.66 -4.07
CA LEU A 30 2.27 11.99 -4.09
C LEU A 30 2.96 12.12 -5.44
N GLN A 31 2.22 12.09 -6.54
CA GLN A 31 2.76 12.17 -7.90
C GLN A 31 3.45 13.52 -8.14
N ILE A 32 2.95 14.62 -7.58
CA ILE A 32 3.57 15.96 -7.70
C ILE A 32 5.04 15.94 -7.24
N ALA A 33 5.34 15.17 -6.18
CA ALA A 33 6.68 15.07 -5.59
C ALA A 33 7.53 13.93 -6.19
N ASN A 34 7.03 13.19 -7.18
CA ASN A 34 7.73 12.06 -7.80
C ASN A 34 7.83 12.28 -9.32
N ALA A 35 9.05 12.36 -9.85
CA ALA A 35 9.28 12.49 -11.29
C ALA A 35 8.89 11.21 -12.08
N VAL A 36 8.83 10.07 -11.39
CA VAL A 36 8.43 8.77 -11.95
C VAL A 36 6.95 8.54 -11.70
N SER A 37 6.27 7.91 -12.67
CA SER A 37 4.85 7.55 -12.55
C SER A 37 4.65 6.54 -11.42
N LEU A 38 3.80 6.92 -10.47
CA LEU A 38 3.35 6.07 -9.38
C LEU A 38 2.14 5.24 -9.82
N ARG A 39 2.08 3.99 -9.37
CA ARG A 39 0.94 3.10 -9.66
C ARG A 39 0.48 2.38 -8.40
N ILE A 40 -0.82 2.48 -8.10
CA ILE A 40 -1.44 1.64 -7.07
C ILE A 40 -1.54 0.22 -7.63
N LEU A 41 -1.00 -0.76 -6.90
CA LEU A 41 -1.08 -2.17 -7.26
C LEU A 41 -2.20 -2.89 -6.50
N TYR A 42 -2.31 -2.60 -5.20
CA TYR A 42 -3.27 -3.25 -4.31
C TYR A 42 -3.89 -2.25 -3.34
N VAL A 43 -5.06 -2.61 -2.84
CA VAL A 43 -5.75 -1.91 -1.75
C VAL A 43 -6.35 -2.93 -0.79
N ILE A 44 -6.27 -2.66 0.51
CA ILE A 44 -7.06 -3.32 1.55
C ILE A 44 -8.07 -2.29 2.07
N LYS A 45 -9.37 -2.58 1.95
CA LYS A 45 -10.45 -1.64 2.24
C LYS A 45 -10.99 -1.75 3.66
N ASP A 46 -11.55 -0.66 4.17
CA ASP A 46 -12.37 -0.61 5.41
C ASP A 46 -11.69 -1.20 6.67
N VAL A 47 -10.38 -1.01 6.77
CA VAL A 47 -9.58 -1.44 7.91
C VAL A 47 -9.47 -0.34 8.95
N GLU A 48 -9.13 -0.73 10.18
CA GLU A 48 -8.81 0.24 11.22
C GLU A 48 -7.46 0.88 10.94
N GLU A 49 -7.30 2.17 11.24
CA GLU A 49 -6.02 2.86 11.06
C GLU A 49 -4.85 2.16 11.77
N ALA A 50 -5.10 1.58 12.95
CA ALA A 50 -4.10 0.80 13.70
C ALA A 50 -3.58 -0.45 12.93
N PHE A 51 -4.34 -0.94 11.95
CA PHE A 51 -3.92 -2.05 11.11
C PHE A 51 -2.71 -1.70 10.25
N GLU A 52 -2.53 -0.43 9.86
CA GLU A 52 -1.35 0.01 9.09
C GLU A 52 -0.04 -0.20 9.86
N LYS A 53 -0.02 0.12 11.16
CA LYS A 53 1.13 -0.16 12.05
C LYS A 53 1.45 -1.65 12.12
N HIS A 54 0.42 -2.49 12.13
CA HIS A 54 0.60 -3.93 12.09
C HIS A 54 1.22 -4.38 10.76
N VAL A 55 0.71 -3.90 9.63
CA VAL A 55 1.26 -4.22 8.30
C VAL A 55 2.71 -3.78 8.19
N HIS A 56 3.07 -2.57 8.65
CA HIS A 56 4.45 -2.10 8.65
C HIS A 56 5.36 -2.98 9.52
N SER A 57 4.89 -3.41 10.70
CA SER A 57 5.63 -4.32 11.59
C SER A 57 5.89 -5.68 10.92
N VAL A 58 4.87 -6.27 10.29
CA VAL A 58 4.98 -7.51 9.52
C VAL A 58 5.99 -7.36 8.37
N CYS A 59 6.01 -6.19 7.72
CA CYS A 59 6.87 -5.90 6.57
C CYS A 59 8.25 -5.35 6.94
N ASN A 60 8.60 -5.24 8.23
CA ASN A 60 9.79 -4.49 8.68
C ASN A 60 11.11 -5.04 8.11
N THR A 61 11.19 -6.34 7.79
CA THR A 61 12.38 -6.95 7.17
C THR A 61 12.67 -6.40 5.77
N PHE A 62 11.66 -5.84 5.09
CA PHE A 62 11.78 -5.25 3.75
C PHE A 62 11.84 -3.72 3.79
N HIS A 63 11.94 -3.11 4.98
CA HIS A 63 11.91 -1.66 5.14
C HIS A 63 13.16 -1.00 4.55
N ILE A 64 12.96 0.06 3.76
CA ILE A 64 14.05 0.86 3.19
C ILE A 64 14.14 2.21 3.91
N ARG A 65 13.07 3.01 3.85
CA ARG A 65 12.99 4.34 4.46
C ARG A 65 11.56 4.85 4.53
N GLY A 66 11.21 5.52 5.63
CA GLY A 66 9.85 6.05 5.82
C GLY A 66 8.81 4.95 5.64
N GLU A 67 7.95 5.09 4.64
CA GLU A 67 6.90 4.12 4.27
C GLU A 67 7.24 3.29 3.01
N TRP A 68 8.52 3.30 2.59
CA TRP A 68 9.00 2.58 1.40
C TRP A 68 9.68 1.26 1.79
N PHE A 69 9.35 0.22 1.03
CA PHE A 69 9.78 -1.16 1.22
C PHE A 69 10.29 -1.76 -0.10
N GLU A 70 11.11 -2.80 -0.02
CA GLU A 70 11.56 -3.58 -1.18
C GLU A 70 10.38 -4.28 -1.87
N ILE A 71 10.45 -4.46 -3.21
CA ILE A 71 9.39 -5.11 -4.00
C ILE A 71 8.97 -6.50 -3.47
N GLY A 72 9.90 -7.24 -2.87
CA GLY A 72 9.66 -8.57 -2.28
C GLY A 72 8.66 -8.59 -1.12
N VAL A 73 8.31 -7.42 -0.56
CA VAL A 73 7.26 -7.29 0.46
C VAL A 73 5.91 -7.82 -0.01
N LEU A 74 5.60 -7.69 -1.31
CA LEU A 74 4.35 -8.17 -1.87
C LEU A 74 4.30 -9.71 -1.86
N ASP A 75 5.40 -10.36 -2.26
CA ASP A 75 5.50 -11.81 -2.22
C ASP A 75 5.42 -12.34 -0.78
N HIS A 76 5.96 -11.61 0.18
CA HIS A 76 5.83 -11.95 1.60
C HIS A 76 4.37 -11.90 2.06
N LEU A 77 3.64 -10.81 1.77
CA LEU A 77 2.24 -10.67 2.14
C LEU A 77 1.36 -11.69 1.42
N LEU A 78 1.49 -11.87 0.11
CA LEU A 78 0.66 -12.76 -0.70
C LEU A 78 0.83 -14.26 -0.35
N LYS A 79 1.89 -14.65 0.37
CA LYS A 79 2.04 -16.00 0.92
C LYS A 79 1.10 -16.26 2.11
N HIS A 80 0.68 -15.21 2.82
CA HIS A 80 -0.21 -15.35 3.97
C HIS A 80 -1.67 -15.32 3.52
N PRO A 81 -2.52 -16.29 3.93
CA PRO A 81 -3.90 -16.43 3.44
C PRO A 81 -4.74 -15.16 3.59
N TYR A 82 -4.67 -14.50 4.75
CA TYR A 82 -5.42 -13.26 4.99
C TYR A 82 -5.08 -12.17 3.97
N TYR A 83 -3.80 -11.87 3.78
CA TYR A 83 -3.37 -10.79 2.88
C TYR A 83 -3.65 -11.14 1.43
N LYS A 84 -3.50 -12.41 1.04
CA LYS A 84 -3.85 -12.90 -0.29
C LYS A 84 -5.33 -12.65 -0.64
N GLU A 85 -6.23 -12.76 0.35
CA GLU A 85 -7.66 -12.50 0.18
C GLU A 85 -7.99 -11.00 0.30
N ALA A 86 -7.38 -10.31 1.26
CA ALA A 86 -7.69 -8.92 1.58
C ALA A 86 -7.09 -7.90 0.60
N MET A 87 -5.96 -8.21 -0.04
CA MET A 87 -5.29 -7.33 -1.01
C MET A 87 -5.98 -7.40 -2.37
N ILE A 88 -6.86 -6.45 -2.63
CA ILE A 88 -7.61 -6.34 -3.88
C ILE A 88 -6.71 -5.67 -4.94
N PRO A 89 -6.45 -6.30 -6.11
CA PRO A 89 -5.74 -5.66 -7.20
C PRO A 89 -6.45 -4.38 -7.64
N TYR A 90 -5.71 -3.28 -7.74
CA TYR A 90 -6.28 -2.00 -8.11
C TYR A 90 -6.33 -1.84 -9.64
N SER A 91 -7.52 -1.54 -10.15
CA SER A 91 -7.73 -1.11 -11.54
C SER A 91 -8.56 0.17 -11.53
N ILE A 92 -8.25 1.12 -12.41
CA ILE A 92 -8.90 2.45 -12.48
C ILE A 92 -10.44 2.34 -12.63
N ASN A 93 -10.96 1.22 -13.11
CA ASN A 93 -12.40 0.97 -13.24
C ASN A 93 -13.12 0.58 -11.92
N ASN A 94 -12.40 0.45 -10.80
CA ASN A 94 -12.93 0.05 -9.48
C ASN A 94 -12.90 1.19 -8.44
N ALA A 95 -12.72 2.43 -8.90
CA ALA A 95 -12.70 3.64 -8.07
C ALA A 95 -14.08 4.31 -8.02
#